data_AF-A0A7C3E0T7-F1
#
_entry.id   AF-A0A7C3E0T7-F1
#
_cell.length_a   1.000
_cell.length_b   1.000
_cell.length_c   1.000
_cell.angle_alpha   90.00
_cell.angle_beta   90.00
_cell.angle_gamma   90.00
#
_symmetry.space_group_name_H-M   'P 1'
#
loop_
_entity.id
_entity.type
_entity.pdbx_description
1 polymer ?
#
loop_
_entity_poly.entity_id
_entity_poly.type
_entity_poly.pdbx_seq_one_letter_code
_entity_poly.pdbx_strand_id
1 'polypeptide(L)' 'MKHSVGTSWKNNMRFDAVVNGHTLIMDAVEEVGGKNAGPRPKELMLAALAGCTGMDVISILKKMQVL' A
#
# COMPACT_ATOMS: atom_id res chain seq x y z
N MET A 1 -18.28 -8.82 -4.13
CA MET A 1 -17.89 -8.11 -2.88
C MET A 1 -17.73 -6.65 -3.19
N LYS A 2 -18.15 -5.75 -2.29
CA LYS A 2 -17.93 -4.31 -2.46
C LYS A 2 -16.60 -3.95 -1.81
N HIS A 3 -15.64 -3.48 -2.60
CA HIS A 3 -14.41 -2.91 -2.07
C HIS A 3 -14.65 -1.42 -1.81
N SER A 4 -14.34 -0.95 -0.60
CA SER A 4 -14.39 0.46 -0.23
C SER A 4 -13.06 0.87 0.38
N VAL A 5 -12.49 1.95 -0.14
CA VAL A 5 -11.28 2.59 0.39
C VAL A 5 -11.64 4.01 0.76
N GLY A 6 -11.37 4.40 2.00
CA GLY A 6 -11.53 5.78 2.45
C GLY A 6 -10.17 6.44 2.55
N THR A 7 -9.97 7.58 1.90
CA THR A 7 -8.70 8.32 1.96
C THR A 7 -8.95 9.71 2.51
N SER A 8 -8.15 10.12 3.49
CA SER A 8 -8.26 11.43 4.13
C SER A 8 -6.92 12.15 4.13
N TRP A 9 -6.94 13.42 3.72
CA TRP A 9 -5.82 14.31 3.95
C TRP A 9 -5.68 14.60 5.45
N LYS A 10 -4.44 14.68 5.94
CA LYS A 10 -4.16 14.99 7.36
C LYS A 10 -3.54 16.36 7.55
N ASN A 11 -2.40 16.58 6.90
CA ASN A 11 -1.69 17.86 6.85
C ASN A 11 -0.58 17.75 5.80
N ASN A 12 -0.05 18.89 5.34
CA ASN A 12 1.06 18.92 4.39
C ASN A 12 0.76 18.02 3.17
N MET A 13 1.69 17.16 2.79
CA MET A 13 1.52 16.16 1.72
C MET A 13 1.05 14.78 2.22
N ARG A 14 0.64 14.66 3.48
CA ARG A 14 0.24 13.39 4.09
C ARG A 14 -1.22 13.03 3.85
N PHE A 15 -1.44 11.78 3.44
CA PHE A 15 -2.75 11.13 3.34
C PHE A 15 -2.75 9.82 4.12
N ASP A 16 -3.84 9.57 4.85
CA ASP A 16 -4.11 8.28 5.47
C ASP A 16 -5.27 7.60 4.74
N ALA A 17 -5.06 6.38 4.28
CA ALA A 17 -6.07 5.52 3.68
C ALA A 17 -6.50 4.42 4.64
N VAL A 18 -7.81 4.22 4.81
CA VAL A 18 -8.40 3.10 5.54
C VAL A 18 -8.79 2.02 4.53
N VAL A 19 -8.08 0.89 4.56
CA VAL A 19 -8.27 -0.25 3.67
C VAL A 19 -8.45 -1.51 4.52
N ASN A 20 -9.64 -2.11 4.48
CA ASN A 20 -9.98 -3.30 5.26
C ASN A 20 -9.64 -3.19 6.76
N GLY A 21 -9.95 -2.04 7.37
CA GLY A 21 -9.65 -1.78 8.79
C GLY A 21 -8.19 -1.41 9.09
N HIS A 22 -7.29 -1.47 8.11
CA HIS A 22 -5.89 -1.06 8.26
C HIS A 22 -5.69 0.39 7.81
N THR A 23 -4.87 1.13 8.55
CA THR A 23 -4.43 2.47 8.14
C THR A 23 -3.13 2.36 7.35
N LEU A 24 -3.16 2.84 6.11
CA LEU A 24 -1.99 3.01 5.27
C LEU A 24 -1.65 4.49 5.19
N ILE A 25 -0.44 4.86 5.59
CA ILE A 25 0.06 6.23 5.52
C ILE A 25 0.78 6.40 4.19
N MET A 26 0.50 7.49 3.50
CA MET A 26 1.26 7.95 2.33
C MET A 26 1.73 9.38 2.59
N ASP A 27 2.96 9.66 2.23
CA ASP A 27 3.55 10.99 2.38
C ASP A 27 4.54 11.26 1.24
N ALA A 28 5.06 12.48 1.20
CA ALA A 28 6.09 12.89 0.25
C ALA A 28 7.43 13.14 0.96
N VAL A 29 8.46 13.38 0.16
CA VAL A 29 9.76 13.87 0.66
C VAL A 29 9.64 15.32 1.15
N GLU A 30 10.57 15.75 2.00
CA GLU A 30 10.55 17.10 2.59
C GLU A 30 10.69 18.20 1.54
N GLU A 31 11.44 17.97 0.45
CA GLU A 31 11.70 18.95 -0.61
C GLU A 31 10.43 19.36 -1.37
N VAL A 32 9.36 18.56 -1.30
CA VAL A 32 8.06 18.87 -1.91
C VAL A 32 6.97 19.11 -0.86
N GLY A 33 7.37 19.40 0.38
CA GLY A 33 6.47 19.74 1.48
C GLY A 33 5.88 18.54 2.22
N GLY A 34 6.45 17.34 2.07
CA GLY A 34 6.11 16.18 2.91
C GLY A 34 6.89 16.14 4.22
N LYS A 35 6.67 15.08 5.00
CA LYS A 35 7.41 14.80 6.25
C LYS A 35 8.09 13.44 6.25
N ASN A 36 8.15 12.78 5.10
CA ASN A 36 8.70 11.44 4.95
C ASN A 36 8.10 10.42 5.96
N ALA A 37 6.84 10.59 6.36
CA ALA A 37 6.19 9.79 7.40
C ALA A 37 5.61 8.44 6.88
N GLY A 38 5.72 8.19 5.57
CA GLY A 38 5.24 6.99 4.91
C GLY A 38 5.77 6.90 3.48
N PRO A 39 5.54 5.77 2.78
CA PRO A 39 5.93 5.61 1.39
C PRO A 39 5.23 6.61 0.49
N ARG A 40 5.83 6.87 -0.67
CA ARG A 40 5.16 7.69 -1.70
C ARG A 40 4.03 6.86 -2.31
N PRO A 41 2.91 7.49 -2.72
CA PRO A 41 1.78 6.77 -3.31
C PRO A 41 2.17 5.83 -4.46
N LYS A 42 3.13 6.25 -5.31
CA LYS A 42 3.64 5.44 -6.42
C LYS A 42 4.41 4.19 -5.96
N GLU A 43 5.25 4.33 -4.93
CA GLU A 43 5.99 3.20 -4.35
C GLU A 43 5.02 2.19 -3.72
N LEU A 44 4.01 2.69 -3.01
CA LEU A 44 2.97 1.85 -2.42
C LEU A 44 2.17 1.08 -3.49
N MET A 45 1.88 1.71 -4.62
CA MET A 45 1.23 1.04 -5.76
C MET A 45 2.10 -0.09 -6.34
N LEU A 46 3.40 0.13 -6.49
CA LEU A 46 4.33 -0.90 -6.95
C LEU A 46 4.45 -2.06 -5.95
N ALA A 47 4.51 -1.76 -4.65
CA ALA A 47 4.51 -2.77 -3.59
C ALA A 47 3.21 -3.58 -3.59
N ALA A 48 2.06 -2.95 -3.78
CA ALA A 48 0.77 -3.64 -3.89
C ALA A 48 0.71 -4.59 -5.09
N LEU A 49 1.22 -4.16 -6.25
CA LEU A 49 1.31 -5.00 -7.45
C LEU A 49 2.23 -6.20 -7.22
N ALA A 50 3.42 -5.98 -6.64
CA ALA A 50 4.35 -7.03 -6.29
C ALA A 50 3.75 -8.03 -5.28
N GLY A 51 2.99 -7.53 -4.30
CA GLY A 51 2.27 -8.36 -3.34
C GLY A 51 1.19 -9.22 -4.01
N CYS A 52 0.43 -8.66 -4.96
CA CYS A 52 -0.59 -9.39 -5.71
C CYS A 52 0.01 -10.59 -6.46
N THR A 53 1.04 -10.35 -7.28
CA THR A 53 1.72 -11.43 -8.02
C THR A 53 2.44 -12.41 -7.09
N GLY A 54 3.06 -11.92 -6.01
CA GLY A 54 3.72 -12.77 -5.02
C GLY A 54 2.76 -13.73 -4.33
N MET A 55 1.54 -13.28 -4.00
CA MET A 55 0.49 -14.14 -3.44
C MET A 55 0.09 -15.26 -4.39
N ASP A 56 0.01 -14.99 -5.70
CA ASP A 56 -0.25 -16.02 -6.71
C ASP A 56 0.89 -17.04 -6.79
N VAL A 57 2.15 -16.60 -6.80
CA VAL A 57 3.32 -17.49 -6.79
C VAL A 57 3.31 -18.39 -5.55
N ILE A 58 3.09 -17.83 -4.36
CA ILE A 58 3.01 -18.60 -3.12
C ILE A 58 1.87 -19.63 -3.18
N SER A 59 0.71 -19.25 -3.72
CA SER A 59 -0.42 -20.17 -3.93
C SER A 59 -0.03 -21.35 -4.83
N ILE A 60 0.68 -21.09 -5.93
CA ILE A 60 1.17 -22.13 -6.86
C ILE A 60 2.18 -23.06 -6.16
N LEU A 61 3.18 -22.51 -5.47
CA LEU A 61 4.21 -23.31 -4.79
C LEU A 61 3.61 -24.21 -3.70
N LYS A 62 2.61 -23.71 -2.96
CA LYS A 62 1.84 -24.53 -1.99
C LYS A 62 1.09 -25.66 -2.68
N LYS A 63 0.42 -25.39 -3.81
CA LYS A 63 -0.29 -26.41 -4.59
C LYS A 63 0.67 -27.48 -5.13
N MET A 64 1.90 -27.09 -5.47
CA MET A 64 2.96 -27.99 -5.93
C MET A 64 3.64 -28.77 -4.79
N GLN A 65 3.38 -28.45 -3.52
CA GLN A 65 4.01 -29.08 -2.33
C GLN A 65 5.54 -28.92 -2.32
N VAL A 66 6.03 -27.77 -2.80
CA VAL A 66 7.47 -27.43 -2.82
C VAL A 66 7.80 -26.24 -1.90
N LEU A 67 6.83 -25.82 -1.09
CA LEU A 67 6.96 -24.80 -0.04
C LEU A 67 6.80 -25.46 1.33
#